data_AF-A0AAD7F598-F1
#
_entry.id   AF-A0AAD7F598-F1
#
_cell.length_a   1.000
_cell.length_b   1.000
_cell.length_c   1.000
_cell.angle_alpha   90.00
_cell.angle_beta   90.00
_cell.angle_gamma   90.00
#
_symmetry.space_group_name_H-M   'P 1'
#
loop_
_entity.id
_entity.type
_entity.pdbx_description
1 polymer ?
#
loop_
_entity_poly.entity_id
_entity_poly.type
_entity_poly.pdbx_seq_one_letter_code
_entity_poly.pdbx_strand_id
1 'polypeptide(L)' 'MASAPTNETTMFKNRDKFDLIVVYDQSSQTLGGPNTPMSVLLRLISKTAFTKLLKRMPMALVGGFDAWRREVG' A
#
# COMPACT_ATOMS: atom_id res chain seq x y z
N MET A 1 8.86 -10.23 -17.37
CA MET A 1 8.07 -9.19 -16.65
C MET A 1 6.80 -9.86 -16.14
N ALA A 2 6.63 -9.99 -14.82
CA ALA A 2 5.41 -10.57 -14.26
C ALA A 2 4.27 -9.55 -14.41
N SER A 3 3.24 -9.88 -15.20
CA SER A 3 1.99 -9.11 -15.20
C SER A 3 1.24 -9.48 -13.92
N ALA A 4 0.91 -8.48 -13.09
CA ALA A 4 -0.03 -8.70 -12.00
C ALA A 4 -1.36 -9.21 -12.58
N PRO A 5 -2.07 -10.12 -11.90
CA PRO A 5 -3.34 -10.62 -12.41
C PRO A 5 -4.32 -9.46 -12.68
N THR A 6 -5.21 -9.64 -13.67
CA THR A 6 -6.03 -8.56 -14.24
C THR A 6 -6.87 -7.83 -13.18
N ASN A 7 -7.29 -8.53 -12.11
CA ASN A 7 -8.03 -7.97 -10.98
C ASN A 7 -7.19 -6.97 -10.16
N GLU A 8 -5.95 -7.30 -9.79
CA GLU A 8 -5.06 -6.42 -9.01
C GLU A 8 -4.73 -5.15 -9.78
N THR A 9 -4.42 -5.29 -11.07
CA THR A 9 -4.19 -4.13 -11.95
C THR A 9 -5.42 -3.22 -11.99
N THR A 10 -6.62 -3.79 -12.03
CA THR A 10 -7.88 -3.05 -12.06
C THR A 10 -8.15 -2.34 -10.74
N MET A 11 -7.90 -3.00 -9.59
CA MET A 11 -8.03 -2.38 -8.28
C MET A 11 -7.03 -1.23 -8.09
N PHE A 12 -5.77 -1.43 -8.48
CA PHE A 12 -4.74 -0.39 -8.40
C PHE A 12 -5.06 0.82 -9.28
N LYS A 13 -5.61 0.59 -10.48
CA LYS A 13 -6.09 1.66 -11.37
C LYS A 13 -7.26 2.45 -10.77
N ASN A 14 -8.09 1.83 -9.94
CA ASN A 14 -9.26 2.44 -9.30
C ASN A 14 -9.03 2.78 -7.81
N ARG A 15 -7.77 2.92 -7.38
CA ARG A 15 -7.39 3.13 -5.97
C ARG A 15 -8.00 4.39 -5.34
N ASP A 16 -8.36 5.37 -6.15
CA ASP A 16 -9.06 6.60 -5.79
C ASP A 16 -10.50 6.37 -5.29
N LYS A 17 -11.10 5.21 -5.62
CA LYS A 17 -12.46 4.87 -5.18
C LYS A 17 -12.50 4.40 -3.73
N PHE A 18 -11.40 3.88 -3.20
CA PHE A 18 -11.31 3.38 -1.83
C PHE A 18 -11.13 4.52 -0.83
N ASP A 19 -11.66 4.35 0.40
CA ASP A 19 -11.48 5.33 1.48
C ASP A 19 -10.03 5.41 1.97
N LEU A 20 -9.38 4.24 2.02
CA LEU A 20 -8.04 4.09 2.56
C LEU A 20 -7.25 3.07 1.73
N ILE A 21 -5.98 3.38 1.51
CA ILE A 21 -4.99 2.46 0.98
C ILE A 21 -4.06 2.08 2.12
N VAL A 22 -3.95 0.78 2.39
CA VAL A 22 -3.04 0.22 3.38
C VAL A 22 -1.93 -0.53 2.65
N VAL A 23 -0.70 -0.27 3.03
CA VAL A 23 0.48 -0.98 2.54
C VAL A 23 1.05 -1.79 3.69
N TYR A 24 1.45 -3.03 3.42
CA TYR A 24 2.04 -3.91 4.42
C TYR A 24 3.03 -4.87 3.77
N ASP A 25 3.92 -5.39 4.60
CA ASP A 25 4.76 -6.55 4.30
C ASP A 25 4.54 -7.62 5.39
N GLN A 26 5.47 -8.56 5.53
CA GLN A 26 5.31 -9.66 6.47
C GLN A 26 5.21 -9.18 7.92
N SER A 27 6.11 -8.30 8.37
CA SER A 27 6.28 -8.00 9.80
C SER A 27 6.87 -6.63 10.14
N SER A 28 7.04 -5.71 9.18
CA SER A 28 7.70 -4.43 9.43
C SER A 28 6.85 -3.52 10.30
N GLN A 29 7.49 -2.87 11.27
CA GLN A 29 6.85 -1.89 12.16
C GLN A 29 7.04 -0.45 11.70
N THR A 30 7.98 -0.20 10.79
CA THR A 30 8.26 1.12 10.23
C THR A 30 8.43 1.00 8.71
N LEU A 31 8.32 2.12 8.00
CA LEU A 31 8.62 2.17 6.57
C LEU A 31 10.11 1.93 6.27
N GLY A 32 10.99 2.10 7.27
CA GLY A 32 12.43 2.10 7.08
C GLY A 32 12.94 3.32 6.31
N GLY A 33 14.12 3.20 5.70
CA GLY A 33 14.74 4.28 4.93
C GLY A 33 14.01 4.65 3.63
N PRO A 34 14.40 5.74 2.95
CA PRO A 34 13.70 6.28 1.77
C PRO A 34 13.70 5.39 0.52
N ASN A 35 14.55 4.36 0.51
CA ASN A 35 14.74 3.43 -0.60
C ASN A 35 14.27 2.00 -0.27
N THR A 36 13.65 1.78 0.88
CA THR A 36 13.00 0.49 1.16
C THR A 36 11.81 0.29 0.22
N PRO A 37 11.44 -0.96 -0.10
CA PRO A 37 10.28 -1.24 -0.94
C PRO A 37 8.99 -0.56 -0.44
N MET A 38 8.75 -0.58 0.88
CA MET A 38 7.60 0.07 1.53
C MET A 38 7.60 1.59 1.31
N SER A 39 8.73 2.27 1.57
CA SER A 39 8.85 3.72 1.37
C SER A 39 8.69 4.12 -0.10
N VAL A 40 9.27 3.32 -1.01
CA VAL A 40 9.16 3.56 -2.46
C VAL A 40 7.73 3.39 -2.93
N LEU A 41 7.04 2.32 -2.53
CA LEU A 41 5.66 2.05 -2.91
C LEU A 41 4.72 3.14 -2.40
N LEU A 42 4.83 3.52 -1.13
CA LEU A 42 4.04 4.60 -0.53
C LEU A 42 4.24 5.90 -1.31
N ARG A 43 5.49 6.23 -1.65
CA ARG A 43 5.82 7.41 -2.46
C ARG A 43 5.22 7.35 -3.85
N LEU A 44 5.24 6.20 -4.52
CA LEU A 44 4.67 6.04 -5.86
C LEU A 44 3.15 6.17 -5.86
N ILE A 45 2.47 5.61 -4.85
CA ILE A 45 1.02 5.74 -4.68
C ILE A 45 0.65 7.21 -4.43
N SER A 46 1.37 7.90 -3.55
CA SER A 46 1.13 9.32 -3.24
C SER A 46 1.50 10.26 -4.39
N LYS A 47 2.61 10.04 -5.09
CA LYS A 47 3.02 10.88 -6.24
C LYS A 47 2.10 10.69 -7.44
N THR A 48 1.55 9.51 -7.67
CA THR A 48 0.58 9.31 -8.77
C THR A 48 -0.83 9.79 -8.41
N ALA A 49 -1.07 10.19 -7.15
CA ALA A 49 -2.35 10.75 -6.73
C ALA A 49 -2.64 12.12 -7.34
N PHE A 50 -1.67 12.79 -7.97
CA PHE A 50 -1.92 14.05 -8.68
C PHE A 50 -2.83 13.88 -9.90
N THR A 51 -2.94 12.69 -10.49
CA THR A 51 -3.92 12.40 -11.56
C THR A 51 -5.23 11.82 -11.01
N LYS A 52 -5.20 11.24 -9.81
CA LYS A 52 -6.34 10.61 -9.14
C LYS A 52 -6.24 10.81 -7.63
N LEU A 53 -6.90 11.85 -7.14
CA LEU A 53 -6.83 12.25 -5.72
C LEU A 53 -7.32 11.12 -4.81
N LEU A 54 -6.48 10.76 -3.85
CA LEU A 54 -6.84 9.81 -2.80
C LEU A 54 -7.67 10.52 -1.74
N LYS A 55 -8.65 9.83 -1.17
CA LYS A 55 -9.49 10.37 -0.08
C LYS A 55 -8.70 10.60 1.21
N ARG A 56 -7.69 9.76 1.47
CA ARG A 56 -6.79 9.82 2.63
C ARG A 56 -5.36 9.49 2.23
N MET A 57 -4.41 9.90 3.06
CA MET A 57 -3.01 9.49 2.91
C MET A 57 -2.90 7.97 3.05
N PRO A 58 -2.15 7.28 2.18
CA PRO A 58 -1.84 5.87 2.35
C PRO A 58 -1.14 5.60 3.68
N MET A 59 -1.46 4.50 4.34
CA MET A 59 -0.94 4.14 5.67
C MET A 59 -0.20 2.80 5.63
N ALA A 60 0.77 2.64 6.52
CA ALA A 60 1.44 1.35 6.74
C ALA A 60 0.71 0.55 7.83
N LEU A 61 0.53 -0.75 7.60
CA LEU A 61 0.07 -1.67 8.64
C LEU A 61 1.25 -2.03 9.53
N VAL A 62 1.28 -1.46 10.73
CA VAL A 62 2.36 -1.70 11.70
C VAL A 62 2.37 -3.16 12.11
N GLY A 63 3.54 -3.81 11.98
CA GLY A 63 3.72 -5.22 12.28
C GLY A 63 3.27 -6.16 11.16
N GLY A 64 2.87 -5.60 10.01
CA GLY A 64 2.59 -6.36 8.79
C GLY A 64 1.44 -7.35 8.92
N PHE A 65 1.43 -8.33 8.01
CA PHE A 65 0.44 -9.40 7.99
C PHE A 65 0.47 -10.25 9.28
N ASP A 66 1.65 -10.47 9.85
CA ASP A 66 1.80 -11.29 11.05
C ASP A 66 1.11 -10.70 12.28
N ALA A 67 1.22 -9.38 12.49
CA ALA A 67 0.52 -8.72 13.59
C ALA A 67 -1.00 -8.77 13.39
N TRP A 68 -1.48 -8.47 12.17
CA TRP A 68 -2.90 -8.51 11.86
C TRP A 68 -3.51 -9.90 12.06
N ARG A 69 -2.84 -10.95 11.56
CA ARG A 69 -3.29 -12.34 11.73
C ARG A 69 -3.31 -12.78 13.18
N ARG A 70 -2.41 -12.26 14.02
CA ARG A 70 -2.37 -12.59 15.46
C ARG A 70 -3.49 -11.89 16.24
N GLU A 71 -3.82 -10.66 15.87
CA GLU A 71 -4.66 -9.77 16.68
C GLU A 71 -6.12 -9.71 16.22
N VAL A 72 -6.38 -9.97 14.95
CA VAL A 72 -7.70 -9.73 14.31
C VAL A 72 -8.16 -10.91 13.46
N GLY A 73 -7.24 -11.54 12.73
CA GLY A 73 -7.52 -12.57 11.72
C GLY A 73 -7.78 -13.98 12.24
#